data_AF-A0A835UR23-F1
#
_entry.id   AF-A0A835UR23-F1
#
_cell.length_a   1.000
_cell.length_b   1.000
_cell.length_c   1.000
_cell.angle_alpha   90.00
_cell.angle_beta   90.00
_cell.angle_gamma   90.00
#
_symmetry.space_group_name_H-M   'P 1'
#
loop_
_entity.id
_entity.type
_entity.pdbx_description
1 polymer ?
#
loop_
_entity_poly.entity_id
_entity_poly.type
_entity_poly.pdbx_seq_one_letter_code
_entity_poly.pdbx_strand_id
1 'polypeptide(L)'
;MLQDFFSGKELWKSINPYEAVAYGASMRAAILTGEAHEKLRDLLLLDVSHLGLETAGPAVLIQVYEGERARTKDNNLLGKFELSGIPPAPRGVPQNNVTFDIDANGILNVAAKDKTAGLKNKITITNDKGRLNKDEIEKLVREAEKYKAEDEEVKRKVEAKNALENYAYNMRNTVKDEKVKGRLPERDRQKIKRAVEDAMTWLEANQLAELDELHDKLKELDKICNPVIATMYQQGGARDEAGGFGASIGSGTGVPGTGPKIEEVV
;
A
#
# COMPACT_ATOMS: atom_id res chain seq x y z
N MET A 1 -6.78 22.22 28.67
CA MET A 1 -5.63 21.43 29.19
C MET A 1 -4.31 21.80 28.53
N LEU A 2 -4.09 21.58 27.22
CA LEU A 2 -2.80 21.91 26.59
C LEU A 2 -2.52 23.42 26.52
N GLN A 3 -3.52 24.22 26.13
CA GLN A 3 -3.36 25.68 26.09
C GLN A 3 -3.08 26.24 27.49
N ASP A 4 -3.80 25.76 28.51
CA ASP A 4 -3.57 26.15 29.91
C ASP A 4 -2.16 25.77 30.39
N PHE A 5 -1.69 24.57 30.03
CA PHE A 5 -0.33 24.11 30.33
C PHE A 5 0.73 25.00 29.67
N PHE A 6 0.51 25.41 28.42
CA PHE A 6 1.39 26.31 27.67
C PHE A 6 1.04 27.80 27.87
N SER A 7 0.51 28.16 29.05
CA SER A 7 0.28 29.55 29.46
C SER A 7 -0.65 30.34 28.53
N GLY A 8 -1.71 29.69 28.04
CA GLY A 8 -2.73 30.28 27.17
C GLY A 8 -2.32 30.40 25.70
N LYS A 9 -1.17 29.86 25.28
CA LYS A 9 -0.78 29.86 23.86
C LYS A 9 -1.78 29.10 23.02
N GLU A 10 -2.22 29.73 21.93
CA GLU A 10 -3.11 29.08 20.98
C GLU A 10 -2.42 27.92 20.28
N LEU A 11 -3.19 26.86 20.03
CA LEU A 11 -2.72 25.71 19.27
C LEU A 11 -2.70 26.05 17.78
N TRP A 12 -1.72 25.51 17.07
CA TRP A 12 -1.64 25.67 15.62
C TRP A 12 -2.71 24.81 14.95
N LYS A 13 -3.69 25.46 14.32
CA LYS A 13 -4.88 24.78 13.75
C LYS A 13 -4.74 24.47 12.26
N SER A 14 -3.71 25.00 11.59
CA SER A 14 -3.53 24.83 10.14
C SER A 14 -2.87 23.49 9.76
N ILE A 15 -2.53 22.64 10.73
CA ILE A 15 -2.03 21.28 10.48
C ILE A 15 -3.19 20.30 10.67
N ASN A 16 -3.44 19.47 9.67
CA ASN A 16 -4.40 18.38 9.76
C ASN A 16 -3.84 17.25 10.64
N PRO A 17 -4.41 16.97 11.83
CA PRO A 17 -3.88 15.94 12.73
C PRO A 17 -4.01 14.51 12.18
N TYR A 18 -4.91 14.28 11.22
CA TYR A 18 -5.11 12.95 10.62
C TYR A 18 -4.10 12.62 9.53
N GLU A 19 -3.50 13.63 8.91
CA GLU A 19 -2.62 13.45 7.75
C GLU A 19 -1.18 13.86 8.03
N ALA A 20 -0.92 14.68 9.06
CA ALA A 20 0.41 15.20 9.37
C ALA A 20 1.48 14.11 9.47
N VAL A 21 1.15 12.97 10.08
CA VAL A 21 2.07 11.82 10.20
C VAL A 21 2.36 11.19 8.83
N ALA A 22 1.34 11.05 7.99
CA ALA A 22 1.49 10.51 6.64
C ALA A 22 2.34 11.44 5.74
N TYR A 23 2.16 12.77 5.85
CA TYR A 23 3.01 13.75 5.17
C TYR A 23 4.47 13.68 5.65
N GLY A 24 4.70 13.55 6.96
CA GLY A 24 6.05 13.36 7.50
C GLY A 24 6.71 12.08 6.98
N ALA A 25 5.96 10.98 6.94
CA ALA A 25 6.44 9.70 6.43
C ALA A 25 6.75 9.75 4.93
N SER A 26 5.94 10.42 4.11
CA SER A 26 6.19 10.57 2.67
C SER A 26 7.39 11.46 2.38
N MET A 27 7.58 12.55 3.13
CA MET A 27 8.80 13.38 3.06
C MET A 27 10.05 12.56 3.42
N ARG A 28 9.97 11.75 4.48
CA ARG A 28 11.07 10.85 4.87
C ARG A 28 11.37 9.82 3.78
N ALA A 29 10.34 9.23 3.17
CA ALA A 29 10.51 8.30 2.05
C ALA A 29 11.19 8.96 0.86
N ALA A 30 10.75 10.16 0.45
CA ALA A 30 11.34 10.90 -0.66
C ALA A 30 12.83 11.25 -0.43
N ILE A 31 13.20 11.59 0.81
CA ILE A 31 14.61 11.81 1.19
C ILE A 31 15.42 10.52 1.06
N LEU A 32 14.87 9.38 1.48
CA LEU A 32 15.55 8.09 1.42
C LEU A 32 15.69 7.55 -0.02
N THR A 33 14.72 7.81 -0.90
CA THR A 33 14.77 7.40 -2.31
C THR A 33 15.63 8.33 -3.18
N GLY A 34 16.02 9.50 -2.66
CA GLY A 34 16.76 10.52 -3.42
C GLY A 34 15.91 11.28 -4.44
N GLU A 35 14.61 11.02 -4.50
CA GLU A 35 13.64 11.70 -5.38
C GLU A 35 13.06 12.98 -4.75
N ALA A 36 13.69 13.45 -3.67
CA ALA A 36 13.25 14.64 -2.95
C ALA A 36 13.43 15.92 -3.79
N HIS A 37 12.39 16.76 -3.76
CA HIS A 37 12.42 18.13 -4.28
C HIS A 37 13.61 18.90 -3.67
N GLU A 38 14.18 19.87 -4.39
CA GLU A 38 15.40 20.60 -3.97
C GLU A 38 15.31 21.15 -2.54
N LYS A 39 14.14 21.68 -2.16
CA LYS A 39 13.83 22.20 -0.82
C LYS A 39 13.89 21.15 0.32
N LEU A 40 13.85 19.86 0.01
CA LEU A 40 13.94 18.76 0.99
C LEU A 40 15.37 18.23 1.14
N ARG A 41 16.29 18.61 0.24
CA ARG A 41 17.69 18.13 0.27
C ARG A 41 18.47 18.69 1.46
N ASP A 42 18.07 19.85 1.95
CA ASP A 42 18.67 20.50 3.12
C ASP A 42 18.03 20.05 4.45
N LEU A 43 17.07 19.13 4.41
CA LEU A 43 16.37 18.66 5.60
C LEU A 43 17.19 17.59 6.34
N LEU A 44 17.78 17.97 7.47
CA LEU A 44 18.43 17.04 8.40
C LEU A 44 17.45 16.64 9.52
N LEU A 45 17.17 15.35 9.64
CA LEU A 45 16.39 14.78 10.76
C LEU A 45 17.35 14.19 11.79
N LEU A 46 17.29 14.72 13.02
CA LEU A 46 18.01 14.20 14.17
C LEU A 46 16.98 13.73 15.21
N ASP A 47 17.04 12.46 15.58
CA ASP A 47 16.17 11.86 16.60
C ASP A 47 16.99 11.42 17.81
N VAL A 48 16.35 11.29 18.98
CA VAL A 48 17.01 10.99 20.26
C VAL A 48 16.40 9.75 20.91
N SER A 49 17.24 8.94 21.57
CA SER A 49 16.81 7.75 22.31
C SER A 49 17.47 7.70 23.68
N HIS A 50 16.70 7.33 24.72
CA HIS A 50 17.18 7.24 26.11
C HIS A 50 17.50 5.78 26.48
N LEU A 51 18.75 5.52 26.88
CA LEU A 51 19.23 4.16 27.20
C LEU A 51 19.96 4.11 28.56
N GLY A 52 19.74 3.05 29.33
CA GLY A 52 20.41 2.75 30.60
C GLY A 52 21.20 1.44 30.56
N LEU A 53 22.31 1.38 31.29
CA LEU A 53 23.21 0.22 31.33
C LEU A 53 23.48 -0.24 32.77
N GLU A 54 23.54 -1.55 32.98
CA GLU A 54 23.97 -2.17 34.23
C GLU A 54 24.93 -3.33 33.95
N THR A 55 26.01 -3.42 34.74
CA THR A 55 27.02 -4.49 34.64
C THR A 55 27.03 -5.33 35.91
N ALA A 56 27.02 -6.66 35.79
CA ALA A 56 27.00 -7.57 36.94
C ALA A 56 27.98 -8.74 36.80
N GLY A 57 28.62 -9.13 37.91
CA GLY A 57 29.36 -10.39 38.03
C GLY A 57 30.85 -10.37 37.62
N PRO A 58 31.57 -11.49 37.85
CA PRO A 58 32.97 -11.67 37.46
C PRO A 58 33.17 -11.97 35.96
N ALA A 59 32.15 -12.52 35.30
CA ALA A 59 32.00 -12.52 33.85
C ALA A 59 31.35 -11.19 33.43
N VAL A 60 31.75 -10.61 32.30
CA VAL A 60 31.20 -9.32 31.84
C VAL A 60 29.80 -9.58 31.27
N LEU A 61 28.79 -9.58 32.16
CA LEU A 61 27.38 -9.57 31.82
C LEU A 61 26.88 -8.13 31.80
N ILE A 62 26.44 -7.69 30.63
CA ILE A 62 25.91 -6.36 30.37
C ILE A 62 24.41 -6.49 30.16
N GLN A 63 23.63 -5.76 30.94
CA GLN A 63 22.19 -5.70 30.83
C GLN A 63 21.78 -4.34 30.31
N VAL A 64 20.96 -4.32 29.28
CA VAL A 64 20.54 -3.09 28.59
C VAL A 64 19.07 -2.82 28.91
N TYR A 65 18.81 -1.60 29.38
CA TYR A 65 17.49 -1.14 29.78
C TYR A 65 17.08 0.12 29.01
N GLU A 66 15.79 0.26 28.76
CA GLU A 66 15.16 1.44 28.17
C GLU A 66 14.17 2.04 29.18
N GLY A 67 14.29 3.35 29.42
CA GLY A 67 13.37 4.07 30.31
C GLY A 67 14.03 5.23 31.06
N GLU A 68 13.19 6.11 31.58
CA GLU A 68 13.61 7.36 32.23
C GLU A 68 13.75 7.25 33.76
N ARG A 69 13.51 6.07 34.34
CA ARG A 69 13.55 5.92 35.81
C ARG A 69 15.00 5.83 36.29
N ALA A 70 15.24 6.38 37.47
CA ALA A 70 16.59 6.50 38.04
C ALA A 70 17.28 5.16 38.34
N ARG A 71 16.54 4.06 38.51
CA ARG A 71 17.09 2.72 38.75
C ARG A 71 16.84 1.83 37.54
N THR A 72 17.90 1.23 37.00
CA THR A 72 17.87 0.30 35.86
C THR A 72 16.88 -0.84 36.04
N LYS A 73 16.79 -1.43 37.24
CA LYS A 73 15.81 -2.49 37.58
C LYS A 73 14.35 -2.09 37.43
N ASP A 74 14.05 -0.79 37.47
CA ASP A 74 12.70 -0.24 37.37
C ASP A 74 12.34 0.12 35.90
N ASN A 75 13.31 0.02 34.98
CA ASN A 75 13.18 0.29 33.55
C ASN A 75 12.92 -0.99 32.73
N ASN A 76 12.58 -0.84 31.45
CA ASN A 76 12.30 -1.97 30.56
C ASN A 76 13.59 -2.68 30.15
N LEU A 77 13.74 -3.97 30.47
CA LEU A 77 14.89 -4.76 30.03
C LEU A 77 14.76 -5.10 28.54
N LEU A 78 15.66 -4.53 27.73
CA LEU A 78 15.77 -4.81 26.29
C LEU A 78 16.51 -6.11 26.01
N GLY A 79 17.59 -6.39 26.73
CA GLY A 79 18.39 -7.57 26.47
C GLY A 79 19.57 -7.74 27.42
N LYS A 80 20.22 -8.90 27.31
CA LYS A 80 21.42 -9.26 28.07
C LYS A 80 22.51 -9.70 27.11
N PHE A 81 23.74 -9.28 27.39
CA PHE A 81 24.93 -9.59 26.62
C PHE A 81 25.98 -10.17 27.56
N GLU A 82 26.48 -11.36 27.27
CA GLU A 82 27.56 -11.99 28.03
C GLU A 82 28.81 -12.07 27.16
N LEU A 83 29.91 -11.48 27.65
CA LEU A 83 31.22 -11.65 27.04
C LEU A 83 31.93 -12.84 27.69
N SER A 84 31.85 -13.99 27.02
CA SER A 84 32.54 -15.21 27.40
C SER A 84 33.89 -15.36 26.68
N GLY A 85 34.78 -16.20 27.21
CA GLY A 85 36.05 -16.57 26.55
C GLY A 85 37.24 -15.63 26.80
N ILE A 86 37.14 -14.69 27.75
CA ILE A 86 38.28 -13.83 28.11
C ILE A 86 39.25 -14.60 29.01
N PRO A 87 40.54 -14.71 28.66
CA PRO A 87 41.53 -15.36 29.51
C PRO A 87 41.69 -14.60 30.85
N PRO A 88 41.85 -15.29 31.99
CA PRO A 88 42.10 -14.65 33.27
C PRO A 88 43.35 -13.78 33.22
N ALA A 89 43.21 -12.48 33.49
CA ALA A 89 44.34 -11.55 33.58
C ALA A 89 44.26 -10.73 34.88
N PRO A 90 45.40 -10.22 35.39
CA PRO A 90 45.44 -9.41 36.60
C PRO A 90 44.47 -8.22 36.51
N ARG A 91 43.82 -7.86 37.64
CA ARG A 91 42.88 -6.74 37.68
C ARG A 91 43.54 -5.47 37.12
N GLY A 92 42.87 -4.82 36.18
CA GLY A 92 43.34 -3.60 35.51
C GLY A 92 44.10 -3.81 34.19
N VAL A 93 44.42 -5.05 33.81
CA VAL A 93 45.14 -5.38 32.57
C VAL A 93 44.22 -5.66 31.35
N PRO A 94 43.07 -6.36 31.48
CA PRO A 94 42.17 -6.55 30.35
C PRO A 94 41.61 -5.21 29.85
N GLN A 95 41.81 -4.91 28.56
CA GLN A 95 41.19 -3.75 27.91
C GLN A 95 40.06 -4.22 27.00
N ASN A 96 38.85 -4.34 27.58
CA ASN A 96 37.64 -4.65 26.84
C ASN A 96 37.00 -3.35 26.34
N ASN A 97 36.88 -3.19 25.02
CA ASN A 97 36.10 -2.12 24.43
C ASN A 97 34.69 -2.64 24.14
N VAL A 98 33.69 -2.09 24.82
CA VAL A 98 32.28 -2.33 24.50
C VAL A 98 31.73 -1.10 23.78
N THR A 99 31.16 -1.32 22.62
CA THR A 99 30.57 -0.30 21.74
C THR A 99 29.08 -0.56 21.66
N PHE A 100 28.30 0.48 21.92
CA PHE A 100 26.85 0.50 21.80
C PHE A 100 26.52 1.44 20.63
N ASP A 101 25.87 0.91 19.62
CA ASP A 101 25.54 1.61 18.39
C ASP A 101 24.02 1.54 18.18
N ILE A 102 23.37 2.69 18.05
CA ILE A 102 21.93 2.77 17.78
C ILE A 102 21.78 3.24 16.34
N ASP A 103 21.10 2.43 15.52
CA ASP A 103 20.87 2.79 14.13
C ASP A 103 19.70 3.78 13.97
N ALA A 104 19.50 4.28 12.75
CA ALA A 104 18.43 5.24 12.43
C ALA A 104 17.01 4.68 12.61
N ASN A 105 16.86 3.36 12.86
CA ASN A 105 15.59 2.71 13.16
C ASN A 105 15.39 2.50 14.68
N GLY A 106 16.32 2.97 15.51
CA GLY A 106 16.30 2.76 16.96
C GLY A 106 16.72 1.35 17.38
N ILE A 107 17.41 0.58 16.53
CA ILE A 107 17.89 -0.76 16.87
C ILE A 107 19.27 -0.66 17.52
N LEU A 108 19.42 -1.27 18.69
CA LEU A 108 20.68 -1.30 19.44
C LEU A 108 21.57 -2.47 19.03
N ASN A 109 22.77 -2.15 18.56
CA ASN A 109 23.86 -3.08 18.30
C ASN A 109 24.89 -2.98 19.41
N VAL A 110 25.21 -4.12 20.05
CA VAL A 110 26.25 -4.20 21.09
C VAL A 110 27.41 -5.02 20.55
N ALA A 111 28.58 -4.41 20.48
CA ALA A 111 29.81 -5.08 20.07
C ALA A 111 30.87 -4.96 21.16
N ALA A 112 31.43 -6.08 21.59
CA ALA A 112 32.56 -6.11 22.50
C ALA A 112 33.80 -6.68 21.81
N LYS A 113 34.93 -6.00 22.00
CA LYS A 113 36.24 -6.41 21.51
C LYS A 113 37.24 -6.37 22.65
N ASP A 114 37.87 -7.50 22.94
CA ASP A 114 39.06 -7.54 23.77
C ASP A 114 40.28 -7.11 22.94
N LYS A 115 41.02 -6.11 23.42
CA LYS A 115 42.25 -5.65 22.75
C LYS A 115 43.42 -6.61 22.93
N THR A 116 43.42 -7.42 24.00
CA THR A 116 44.55 -8.30 24.33
C THR A 116 44.46 -9.63 23.58
N ALA A 117 43.29 -10.27 23.57
CA ALA A 117 43.09 -11.55 22.88
C ALA A 117 42.56 -11.40 21.44
N GLY A 118 42.17 -10.19 21.01
CA GLY A 118 41.59 -9.95 19.68
C GLY A 118 40.20 -10.57 19.46
N LEU A 119 39.62 -11.19 20.49
CA LEU A 119 38.28 -11.76 20.51
C LEU A 119 37.24 -10.66 20.30
N LYS A 120 36.28 -10.91 19.39
CA LYS A 120 35.17 -10.01 19.08
C LYS A 120 33.87 -10.78 19.21
N ASN A 121 32.98 -10.33 20.09
CA ASN A 121 31.62 -10.82 20.18
C ASN A 121 30.68 -9.67 19.83
N LYS A 122 29.79 -9.89 18.87
CA LYS A 122 28.74 -8.93 18.49
C LYS A 122 27.39 -9.58 18.73
N ILE A 123 26.50 -8.87 19.40
CA ILE A 123 25.10 -9.22 19.54
C ILE A 123 24.28 -8.01 19.08
N THR A 124 23.27 -8.28 18.25
CA THR A 124 22.25 -7.28 17.95
C THR A 124 21.10 -7.50 18.92
N ILE A 125 20.79 -6.48 19.73
CA ILE A 125 19.66 -6.52 20.65
C ILE A 125 18.48 -5.91 19.91
N THR A 126 17.67 -6.77 19.32
CA THR A 126 16.37 -6.38 18.79
C THR A 126 15.35 -6.39 19.94
N ASN A 127 14.45 -5.40 19.97
CA ASN A 127 13.35 -5.35 20.93
C ASN A 127 12.32 -6.44 20.56
N ASP A 128 12.63 -7.70 20.90
CA ASP A 128 11.91 -8.89 20.43
C ASP A 128 10.60 -9.15 21.18
N LYS A 129 10.33 -8.44 22.28
CA LYS A 129 9.08 -8.60 23.03
C LYS A 129 7.91 -8.04 22.23
N GLY A 130 7.16 -8.93 21.60
CA GLY A 130 5.97 -8.61 20.82
C GLY A 130 6.22 -8.35 19.33
N ARG A 131 7.46 -8.54 18.85
CA ARG A 131 7.75 -8.54 17.41
C ARG A 131 7.62 -9.95 16.87
N LEU A 132 7.00 -10.06 15.71
CA LEU A 132 6.84 -11.31 14.99
C LEU A 132 8.23 -11.87 14.68
N ASN A 133 8.42 -13.16 14.95
CA ASN A 133 9.65 -13.83 14.55
C ASN A 133 9.72 -13.94 13.01
N LYS A 134 10.89 -14.30 12.48
CA LYS A 134 11.09 -14.37 11.03
C LYS A 134 10.08 -15.29 10.33
N ASP A 135 9.78 -16.44 10.92
CA ASP A 135 8.86 -17.43 10.34
C ASP A 135 7.41 -16.91 10.33
N GLU A 136 7.01 -16.16 11.36
CA GLU A 136 5.71 -15.49 11.45
C GLU A 136 5.60 -14.36 10.41
N ILE A 137 6.66 -13.57 10.22
CA ILE A 137 6.72 -12.56 9.16
C ILE A 137 6.57 -13.22 7.79
N GLU A 138 7.33 -14.28 7.52
CA GLU A 138 7.25 -15.01 6.25
C GLU A 138 5.87 -15.66 6.02
N LYS A 139 5.19 -16.10 7.09
CA LYS A 139 3.81 -16.57 7.00
C LYS A 139 2.85 -15.43 6.64
N LEU A 140 2.94 -14.28 7.29
CA LEU A 140 2.09 -13.12 7.00
C LEU A 140 2.30 -12.59 5.58
N VAL A 141 3.54 -12.58 5.08
CA VAL A 141 3.83 -12.18 3.69
C VAL A 141 3.13 -13.13 2.71
N ARG A 142 3.23 -14.45 2.93
CA ARG A 142 2.54 -15.44 2.08
C ARG A 142 1.02 -15.31 2.13
N GLU A 143 0.47 -15.06 3.31
CA GLU A 143 -0.98 -14.82 3.48
C GLU A 143 -1.41 -13.52 2.76
N ALA A 144 -0.64 -12.45 2.87
CA ALA A 144 -0.92 -11.19 2.17
C ALA A 144 -0.86 -11.35 0.65
N GLU A 145 0.12 -12.09 0.12
CA GLU A 145 0.21 -12.39 -1.32
C GLU A 145 -0.98 -13.24 -1.80
N LYS A 146 -1.39 -14.23 -1.01
CA LYS A 146 -2.59 -15.04 -1.29
C LYS A 146 -3.85 -14.16 -1.33
N TYR A 147 -4.06 -13.32 -0.32
CA TYR A 147 -5.24 -12.44 -0.28
C TYR A 147 -5.23 -11.42 -1.42
N LYS A 148 -4.06 -10.88 -1.78
CA LYS A 148 -3.94 -10.02 -2.96
C LYS A 148 -4.39 -10.73 -4.24
N ALA A 149 -4.02 -12.00 -4.43
CA ALA A 149 -4.45 -12.78 -5.59
C ALA A 149 -5.96 -13.06 -5.58
N GLU A 150 -6.52 -13.40 -4.42
CA GLU A 150 -7.98 -13.59 -4.25
C GLU A 150 -8.75 -12.28 -4.53
N ASP A 151 -8.27 -11.15 -4.02
CA ASP A 151 -8.83 -9.82 -4.24
C ASP A 151 -8.76 -9.42 -5.73
N GLU A 152 -7.67 -9.73 -6.43
CA GLU A 152 -7.53 -9.49 -7.87
C GLU A 152 -8.53 -10.32 -8.69
N GLU A 153 -8.78 -11.57 -8.33
CA GLU A 153 -9.78 -12.43 -8.99
C GLU A 153 -11.21 -11.94 -8.73
N VAL A 154 -11.53 -11.54 -7.49
CA VAL A 154 -12.81 -10.92 -7.15
C VAL A 154 -13.01 -9.62 -7.94
N LYS A 155 -11.97 -8.78 -8.03
CA LYS A 155 -12.00 -7.55 -8.82
C LYS A 155 -12.31 -7.83 -10.29
N ARG A 156 -11.66 -8.82 -10.91
CA ARG A 156 -11.93 -9.22 -12.30
C ARG A 156 -13.38 -9.65 -12.51
N LYS A 157 -13.94 -10.43 -11.57
CA LYS A 157 -15.35 -10.84 -11.61
C LYS A 157 -16.30 -9.65 -11.54
N VAL A 158 -16.04 -8.71 -10.64
CA VAL A 158 -16.84 -7.48 -10.51
C VAL A 158 -16.76 -6.63 -11.78
N GLU A 159 -15.57 -6.48 -12.37
CA GLU A 159 -15.38 -5.75 -13.63
C GLU A 159 -16.15 -6.41 -14.79
N ALA A 160 -16.09 -7.73 -14.93
CA ALA A 160 -16.84 -8.47 -15.96
C ALA A 160 -18.36 -8.36 -15.78
N LYS A 161 -18.84 -8.42 -14.53
CA LYS A 161 -20.26 -8.22 -14.20
C LYS A 161 -20.71 -6.81 -14.59
N ASN A 162 -19.95 -5.79 -14.18
CA ASN A 162 -20.23 -4.40 -14.52
C ASN A 162 -20.20 -4.18 -16.04
N ALA A 163 -19.29 -4.84 -16.76
CA ALA A 163 -19.23 -4.75 -18.22
C ALA A 163 -20.51 -5.31 -18.87
N LEU A 164 -21.00 -6.48 -18.43
CA LEU A 164 -22.26 -7.07 -18.90
C LEU A 164 -23.47 -6.19 -18.57
N GLU A 165 -23.55 -5.71 -17.33
CA GLU A 165 -24.65 -4.86 -16.87
C GLU A 165 -24.69 -3.53 -17.65
N ASN A 166 -23.53 -2.86 -17.80
CA ASN A 166 -23.41 -1.63 -18.57
C ASN A 166 -23.77 -1.84 -20.05
N TYR A 167 -23.30 -2.93 -20.67
CA TYR A 167 -23.64 -3.24 -22.06
C TYR A 167 -25.14 -3.47 -22.23
N ALA A 168 -25.75 -4.29 -21.37
CA ALA A 168 -27.17 -4.56 -21.36
C ALA A 168 -27.99 -3.27 -21.19
N TYR A 169 -27.60 -2.41 -20.25
CA TYR A 169 -28.29 -1.14 -20.00
C TYR A 169 -28.17 -0.17 -21.19
N ASN A 170 -26.97 -0.01 -21.74
CA ASN A 170 -26.72 0.83 -22.93
C ASN A 170 -27.55 0.35 -24.12
N MET A 171 -27.61 -0.96 -24.33
CA MET A 171 -28.40 -1.55 -25.40
C MET A 171 -29.90 -1.33 -25.21
N ARG A 172 -30.39 -1.51 -23.97
CA ARG A 172 -31.78 -1.23 -23.60
C ARG A 172 -32.18 0.19 -23.95
N ASN A 173 -31.31 1.15 -23.64
CA ASN A 173 -31.57 2.56 -23.90
C ASN A 173 -31.52 2.88 -25.39
N THR A 174 -30.55 2.32 -26.12
CA THR A 174 -30.43 2.49 -27.57
C THR A 174 -31.68 2.01 -28.30
N VAL A 175 -32.24 0.86 -27.92
CA VAL A 175 -33.46 0.31 -28.54
C VAL A 175 -34.73 1.07 -28.13
N LYS A 176 -34.72 1.74 -26.97
CA LYS A 176 -35.83 2.58 -26.52
C LYS A 176 -35.84 3.97 -27.15
N ASP A 177 -34.70 4.45 -27.65
CA ASP A 177 -34.57 5.77 -28.28
C ASP A 177 -35.45 5.88 -29.53
N GLU A 178 -36.29 6.92 -29.58
CA GLU A 178 -37.20 7.21 -30.70
C GLU A 178 -36.47 7.37 -32.04
N LYS A 179 -35.23 7.89 -32.04
CA LYS A 179 -34.41 8.05 -33.24
C LYS A 179 -34.00 6.71 -33.84
N VAL A 180 -33.81 5.71 -32.97
CA VAL A 180 -33.41 4.35 -33.36
C VAL A 180 -34.64 3.51 -33.70
N LYS A 181 -35.78 3.75 -33.05
CA LYS A 181 -37.06 3.09 -33.35
C LYS A 181 -37.47 3.19 -34.81
N GLY A 182 -37.25 4.34 -35.46
CA GLY A 182 -37.58 4.53 -36.87
C GLY A 182 -36.64 3.83 -37.86
N ARG A 183 -35.46 3.38 -37.41
CA ARG A 183 -34.37 2.88 -38.28
C ARG A 183 -34.15 1.37 -38.17
N LEU A 184 -34.80 0.72 -37.22
CA LEU A 184 -34.70 -0.72 -36.99
C LEU A 184 -36.05 -1.40 -37.17
N PRO A 185 -36.10 -2.55 -37.89
CA PRO A 185 -37.29 -3.38 -37.95
C PRO A 185 -37.82 -3.70 -36.55
N GLU A 186 -39.15 -3.69 -36.37
CA GLU A 186 -39.78 -4.04 -35.09
C GLU A 186 -39.34 -5.42 -34.59
N ARG A 187 -39.14 -6.37 -35.51
CA ARG A 187 -38.65 -7.71 -35.22
C ARG A 187 -37.28 -7.71 -34.54
N ASP A 188 -36.35 -6.88 -35.03
CA ASP A 188 -34.98 -6.83 -34.51
C ASP A 188 -34.91 -6.08 -33.17
N ARG A 189 -35.71 -5.02 -33.02
CA ARG A 189 -35.86 -4.33 -31.72
C ARG A 189 -36.42 -5.25 -30.64
N GLN A 190 -37.45 -6.03 -30.96
CA GLN A 190 -38.00 -7.01 -30.01
C GLN A 190 -36.98 -8.10 -29.67
N LYS A 191 -36.17 -8.53 -30.64
CA LYS A 191 -35.11 -9.52 -30.41
C LYS A 191 -34.04 -9.02 -29.44
N ILE A 192 -33.55 -7.78 -29.63
CA ILE A 192 -32.59 -7.18 -28.69
C ILE A 192 -33.23 -6.97 -27.32
N LYS A 193 -34.45 -6.42 -27.27
CA LYS A 193 -35.12 -6.15 -26.00
C LYS A 193 -35.25 -7.41 -25.15
N ARG A 194 -35.66 -8.53 -25.76
CA ARG A 194 -35.73 -9.84 -25.08
C ARG A 194 -34.35 -10.29 -24.62
N ALA A 195 -33.35 -10.26 -25.50
CA ALA A 195 -31.99 -10.70 -25.14
C ALA A 195 -31.39 -9.89 -23.98
N VAL A 196 -31.64 -8.57 -23.94
CA VAL A 196 -31.20 -7.68 -22.85
C VAL A 196 -31.96 -7.97 -21.55
N GLU A 197 -33.28 -8.15 -21.61
CA GLU A 197 -34.09 -8.51 -20.44
C GLU A 197 -33.71 -9.88 -19.88
N ASP A 198 -33.43 -10.86 -20.75
CA ASP A 198 -32.95 -12.19 -20.37
C ASP A 198 -31.55 -12.11 -19.72
N ALA A 199 -30.64 -11.29 -20.28
CA ALA A 199 -29.31 -11.09 -19.71
C ALA A 199 -29.35 -10.39 -18.35
N MET A 200 -30.22 -9.39 -18.18
CA MET A 200 -30.44 -8.71 -16.89
C MET A 200 -31.03 -9.66 -15.84
N THR A 201 -32.05 -10.43 -16.21
CA THR A 201 -32.66 -11.43 -15.30
C THR A 201 -31.66 -12.51 -14.92
N TRP A 202 -30.83 -12.95 -15.87
CA TRP A 202 -29.76 -13.90 -15.60
C TRP A 202 -28.70 -13.32 -14.66
N LEU A 203 -28.30 -12.05 -14.83
CA LEU A 203 -27.37 -11.37 -13.92
C LEU A 203 -27.92 -11.24 -12.48
N GLU A 204 -29.22 -10.98 -12.33
CA GLU A 204 -29.89 -10.91 -11.03
C GLU A 204 -29.94 -12.29 -10.35
N ALA A 205 -30.21 -13.35 -11.12
CA ALA A 205 -30.27 -14.72 -10.62
C ALA A 205 -28.89 -15.35 -10.35
N ASN A 206 -27.84 -14.92 -11.05
CA ASN A 206 -26.49 -15.50 -11.00
C ASN A 206 -25.46 -14.49 -10.46
N GLN A 207 -25.72 -13.94 -9.26
CA GLN A 207 -24.80 -12.97 -8.65
C GLN A 207 -23.41 -13.54 -8.31
N LEU A 208 -23.30 -14.87 -8.19
CA LEU A 208 -22.07 -15.60 -7.91
C LEU A 208 -21.51 -16.30 -9.17
N ALA A 209 -21.93 -15.86 -10.37
CA ALA A 209 -21.41 -16.40 -11.61
C ALA A 209 -19.88 -16.31 -11.69
N GLU A 210 -19.27 -17.31 -12.29
CA GLU A 210 -17.83 -17.33 -12.54
C GLU A 210 -17.45 -16.37 -13.67
N LEU A 211 -16.18 -15.97 -13.73
CA LEU A 211 -15.66 -15.00 -14.70
C LEU A 211 -16.00 -15.41 -16.14
N ASP A 212 -15.84 -16.69 -16.45
CA ASP A 212 -16.09 -17.24 -17.79
C ASP A 212 -17.58 -17.20 -18.15
N GLU A 213 -18.47 -17.46 -17.19
CA GLU A 213 -19.92 -17.41 -17.41
C GLU A 213 -20.39 -15.97 -17.71
N LEU A 214 -19.84 -14.99 -16.99
CA LEU A 214 -20.10 -13.56 -17.24
C LEU A 214 -19.63 -13.14 -18.64
N HIS A 215 -18.42 -13.57 -19.04
CA HIS A 215 -17.88 -13.31 -20.37
C HIS A 215 -18.68 -14.00 -21.48
N ASP A 216 -19.11 -15.24 -21.28
CA ASP A 216 -19.89 -15.97 -22.27
C ASP A 216 -21.29 -15.37 -22.43
N LYS A 217 -21.93 -14.95 -21.33
CA LYS A 217 -23.20 -14.22 -21.39
C LYS A 217 -23.08 -12.88 -22.11
N LEU A 218 -21.96 -12.16 -21.90
CA LEU A 218 -21.65 -10.94 -22.66
C LEU A 218 -21.49 -11.23 -24.15
N LYS A 219 -20.74 -12.26 -24.53
CA LYS A 219 -20.57 -12.66 -25.94
C LYS A 219 -21.90 -13.10 -26.57
N GLU A 220 -22.77 -13.79 -25.85
CA GLU A 220 -24.11 -14.15 -26.33
C GLU A 220 -24.95 -12.92 -26.65
N LEU A 221 -24.98 -11.96 -25.71
CA LEU A 221 -25.70 -10.72 -25.88
C LEU A 221 -25.12 -9.91 -27.05
N ASP A 222 -23.79 -9.83 -27.14
CA ASP A 222 -23.08 -9.11 -28.20
C ASP A 222 -23.31 -9.72 -29.60
N LYS A 223 -23.32 -11.05 -29.72
CA LYS A 223 -23.65 -11.75 -30.98
C LYS A 223 -25.06 -11.43 -31.48
N ILE A 224 -26.01 -11.14 -30.58
CA ILE A 224 -27.38 -10.78 -30.96
C ILE A 224 -27.45 -9.30 -31.33
N CYS A 225 -26.74 -8.43 -30.60
CA CYS A 225 -26.82 -6.98 -30.76
C CYS A 225 -25.98 -6.45 -31.93
N ASN A 226 -24.78 -7.00 -32.16
CA ASN A 226 -23.85 -6.51 -33.18
C ASN A 226 -24.40 -6.54 -34.62
N PRO A 227 -25.05 -7.62 -35.11
CA PRO A 227 -25.59 -7.64 -36.47
C PRO A 227 -26.67 -6.58 -36.69
N VAL A 228 -27.45 -6.29 -35.65
CA VAL A 228 -28.55 -5.33 -35.70
C VAL A 228 -28.01 -3.90 -35.67
N ILE A 229 -27.02 -3.63 -34.83
CA ILE A 229 -26.34 -2.33 -34.77
C ILE A 229 -25.54 -2.06 -36.05
N ALA A 230 -24.82 -3.06 -36.58
CA ALA A 230 -24.13 -2.93 -37.86
C ALA A 230 -25.09 -2.57 -39.00
N THR A 231 -26.28 -3.18 -39.02
CA THR A 231 -27.34 -2.85 -39.98
C THR A 231 -27.85 -1.41 -39.80
N MET A 232 -27.97 -0.93 -38.56
CA MET A 232 -28.33 0.46 -38.25
C MET A 232 -27.28 1.47 -38.75
N TYR A 233 -25.99 1.18 -38.59
CA TYR A 233 -24.91 2.03 -39.10
C TYR A 233 -24.81 1.99 -40.63
N GLN A 234 -25.01 0.82 -41.26
CA GLN A 234 -24.99 0.67 -42.71
C GLN A 234 -26.20 1.34 -43.40
N GLN A 235 -27.40 1.26 -42.83
CA GLN A 235 -28.58 2.01 -43.31
C GLN A 235 -28.54 3.51 -42.97
N GLY A 236 -27.48 3.96 -42.28
CA GLY A 236 -27.17 5.37 -42.01
C GLY A 236 -26.09 5.99 -42.85
N GLY A 237 -25.45 5.22 -43.73
CA GLY A 237 -24.32 5.68 -44.55
C GLY A 237 -24.76 6.39 -45.83
N ALA A 238 -25.54 7.48 -45.73
CA ALA A 238 -25.64 8.53 -46.75
C ALA A 238 -26.42 9.75 -46.20
N ARG A 239 -25.69 10.84 -45.89
CA ARG A 239 -26.11 12.14 -45.27
C ARG A 239 -26.25 12.07 -43.74
N ASP A 240 -25.49 12.77 -42.91
CA ASP A 240 -24.77 14.04 -43.06
C ASP A 240 -23.42 14.02 -42.31
N GLU A 241 -22.50 14.87 -42.75
CA GLU A 241 -21.23 15.17 -42.09
C GLU A 241 -21.40 15.75 -40.68
N ALA A 242 -20.34 15.56 -39.88
CA ALA A 242 -20.01 16.16 -38.59
C ALA A 242 -20.69 15.58 -37.32
N GLY A 243 -20.06 14.55 -36.76
CA GLY A 243 -20.29 14.09 -35.38
C GLY A 243 -19.49 12.84 -35.07
N GLY A 244 -18.22 13.01 -34.67
CA GLY A 244 -17.24 11.94 -34.54
C GLY A 244 -17.64 10.81 -33.59
N PHE A 245 -17.60 9.58 -34.10
CA PHE A 245 -17.47 8.36 -33.32
C PHE A 245 -16.31 7.55 -33.92
N GLY A 246 -15.10 7.97 -33.56
CA GLY A 246 -13.87 7.24 -33.86
C GLY A 246 -13.64 6.17 -32.80
N ALA A 247 -13.71 4.91 -33.21
CA ALA A 247 -13.15 3.81 -32.45
C ALA A 247 -11.63 3.97 -32.40
N SER A 248 -11.05 3.95 -31.20
CA SER A 248 -9.63 3.66 -30.98
C SER A 248 -9.50 2.67 -29.84
N ILE A 249 -9.57 1.39 -30.20
CA ILE A 249 -8.88 0.33 -29.47
C ILE A 249 -7.49 0.26 -30.09
N GLY A 250 -6.48 0.64 -29.31
CA GLY A 250 -5.08 0.63 -29.72
C GLY A 250 -4.17 0.72 -28.51
N SER A 251 -3.76 -0.46 -28.03
CA SER A 251 -2.45 -0.77 -27.43
C SER A 251 -1.79 0.30 -26.55
N GLY A 252 -1.82 0.07 -25.23
CA GLY A 252 -0.93 0.73 -24.29
C GLY A 252 0.54 0.43 -24.59
N THR A 253 1.30 1.48 -24.85
CA THR A 253 2.74 1.57 -24.53
C THR A 253 2.94 2.89 -23.80
N GLY A 254 3.66 2.83 -22.68
CA GLY A 254 3.58 3.80 -21.58
C GLY A 254 4.37 5.09 -21.77
N VAL A 255 4.00 6.11 -20.98
CA VAL A 255 4.76 7.34 -20.68
C VAL A 255 4.29 7.85 -19.28
N PRO A 256 5.16 8.49 -18.45
CA PRO A 256 4.99 8.61 -16.99
C PRO A 256 4.09 9.76 -16.53
N GLY A 257 3.54 9.58 -15.32
CA GLY A 257 2.66 10.53 -14.66
C GLY A 257 3.37 11.79 -14.16
N THR A 258 2.87 12.94 -14.60
CA THR A 258 3.07 14.24 -13.96
C THR A 258 1.81 14.62 -13.18
N GLY A 259 1.96 14.79 -11.87
CA GLY A 259 0.89 15.16 -10.93
C GLY A 259 0.42 16.62 -11.06
N PRO A 260 -0.66 16.98 -10.34
CA PRO A 260 -1.41 18.22 -10.52
C PRO A 260 -0.68 19.45 -9.97
N LYS A 261 -0.82 20.56 -10.69
CA LYS A 261 -0.32 21.89 -10.31
C LYS A 261 -1.25 22.51 -9.27
N ILE A 262 -0.66 23.05 -8.20
CA ILE A 262 -1.33 23.81 -7.15
C ILE A 262 -1.29 25.27 -7.59
N GLU A 263 -2.45 25.88 -7.81
CA GLU A 263 -2.56 27.33 -8.05
C GLU A 263 -2.44 28.08 -6.72
N GLU A 264 -1.51 29.02 -6.68
CA GLU A 264 -1.28 29.97 -5.60
C GLU A 264 -2.35 31.07 -5.72
N VAL A 265 -3.19 31.23 -4.68
CA VAL A 265 -4.04 32.43 -4.53
C VAL A 265 -3.26 33.41 -3.66
N VAL A 266 -2.98 34.58 -4.25
CA VAL A 266 -2.34 35.76 -3.64
C VAL A 266 -3.17 36.31 -2.50
#